data_AF-E1KXX6-F1
#
_entry.id   AF-E1KXX6-F1
#
_cell.length_a   1.000
_cell.length_b   1.000
_cell.length_c   1.000
_cell.angle_alpha   90.00
_cell.angle_beta   90.00
_cell.angle_gamma   90.00
#
_symmetry.space_group_name_H-M   'P 1'
#
loop_
_entity.id
_entity.type
_entity.pdbx_description
1 polymer ?
#
loop_
_entity_poly.entity_id
_entity_poly.type
_entity_poly.pdbx_seq_one_letter_code
_entity_poly.pdbx_strand_id
1 'polypeptide(L)'
;MKSVIISADNVTNLGMRLAGITGFVAKNEAEMRRAFKAATIDDTLGVVIITEEVFNTIKDEVTKHKDKGKKPLVVTIPGRKGLEDKDFLMKYIKGSIGIKVD
;
A
#
# COMPACT_ATOMS: atom_id res chain seq x y z
N MET A 1 3.01 18.33 0.82
CA MET A 1 2.11 17.17 0.62
C MET A 1 2.54 16.09 1.60
N LYS A 2 1.63 15.53 2.42
CA LYS A 2 1.99 14.50 3.42
C LYS A 2 1.86 13.10 2.83
N SER A 3 2.77 12.22 3.20
CA SER A 3 2.77 10.81 2.84
C SER A 3 2.90 9.95 4.09
N VAL A 4 2.30 8.76 4.05
CA VAL A 4 2.41 7.76 5.12
C VAL A 4 2.67 6.39 4.52
N ILE A 5 3.38 5.52 5.23
CA ILE A 5 3.51 4.11 4.90
C ILE A 5 2.76 3.21 5.90
N ILE A 6 2.10 2.17 5.39
CA ILE A 6 1.59 1.04 6.16
C ILE A 6 2.39 -0.18 5.74
N SER A 7 3.22 -0.73 6.64
CA SER A 7 4.07 -1.88 6.34
C SER A 7 3.78 -3.06 7.25
N ALA A 8 4.00 -4.27 6.74
CA ALA A 8 3.92 -5.48 7.56
C ALA A 8 5.13 -5.70 8.47
N ASP A 9 6.25 -5.05 8.16
CA ASP A 9 7.53 -5.22 8.85
C ASP A 9 8.14 -3.91 9.34
N ASN A 10 9.00 -4.02 10.35
CA ASN A 10 9.67 -2.88 10.98
C ASN A 10 10.84 -2.34 10.15
N VAL A 11 11.48 -3.17 9.33
CA VAL A 11 12.68 -2.77 8.58
C VAL A 11 12.30 -1.79 7.47
N THR A 12 11.25 -2.11 6.72
CA THR A 12 10.68 -1.22 5.71
C THR A 12 10.21 0.09 6.34
N ASN A 13 9.48 0.02 7.47
CA ASN A 13 9.03 1.22 8.19
C ASN A 13 10.21 2.10 8.64
N LEU A 14 11.27 1.49 9.19
CA LEU A 14 12.45 2.21 9.63
C LEU A 14 13.14 2.93 8.47
N GLY A 15 13.33 2.24 7.34
CA GLY A 15 13.91 2.85 6.14
C GLY A 15 13.11 4.06 5.64
N MET A 16 11.78 3.96 5.64
CA MET A 16 10.90 5.06 5.23
C MET A 16 10.93 6.23 6.21
N ARG A 17 11.03 5.96 7.52
CA ARG A 17 11.21 7.01 8.53
C ARG A 17 12.52 7.78 8.36
N LEU A 18 13.61 7.10 7.98
CA LEU A 18 14.87 7.76 7.65
C LEU A 18 14.75 8.67 6.42
N ALA A 19 13.88 8.30 5.47
CA ALA A 19 13.54 9.12 4.30
C ALA A 19 12.51 10.22 4.60
N GLY A 20 12.14 10.43 5.86
CA GLY A 20 11.17 11.47 6.27
C GLY A 20 9.70 11.09 6.07
N ILE A 21 9.40 9.83 5.76
CA ILE A 21 8.03 9.33 5.60
C ILE A 21 7.59 8.67 6.91
N THR A 22 6.50 9.19 7.49
CA THR A 22 5.94 8.59 8.72
C THR A 22 5.25 7.28 8.39
N GLY A 23 5.25 6.31 9.30
CA GLY A 23 4.65 5.02 9.01
C GLY A 23 4.15 4.24 10.20
N PHE A 24 3.26 3.31 9.91
CA PHE A 24 2.61 2.41 10.86
C PHE A 24 2.93 0.96 10.47
N VAL A 25 3.35 0.17 11.46
CA VAL A 25 3.59 -1.27 11.27
C VAL A 25 2.32 -2.02 11.67
N ALA A 26 1.70 -2.72 10.73
CA ALA A 26 0.49 -3.49 10.93
C ALA A 26 0.78 -4.98 10.74
N LYS A 27 0.64 -5.79 11.78
CA LYS A 27 1.01 -7.22 11.76
C LYS A 27 -0.14 -8.16 11.45
N ASN A 28 -1.38 -7.68 11.62
CA ASN A 28 -2.59 -8.47 11.37
C ASN A 28 -3.55 -7.69 10.48
N GLU A 29 -4.48 -8.42 9.87
CA GLU A 29 -5.48 -7.85 8.95
C GLU A 29 -6.29 -6.72 9.61
N ALA A 30 -6.70 -6.88 10.86
CA ALA A 30 -7.50 -5.86 11.56
C ALA A 30 -6.74 -4.52 11.71
N GLU A 31 -5.45 -4.57 12.03
CA GLU A 31 -4.56 -3.42 12.09
C GLU A 31 -4.37 -2.78 10.70
N MET A 32 -4.18 -3.60 9.67
CA MET A 32 -4.02 -3.13 8.29
C MET A 32 -5.27 -2.38 7.82
N ARG A 33 -6.47 -2.95 8.04
CA ARG A 33 -7.75 -2.32 7.70
C ARG A 33 -7.96 -1.01 8.46
N ARG A 34 -7.66 -0.99 9.76
CA ARG A 34 -7.77 0.22 10.59
C ARG A 34 -6.84 1.32 10.11
N ALA A 35 -5.56 1.00 9.89
CA ALA A 35 -4.57 1.96 9.42
C ALA A 35 -4.94 2.52 8.04
N PHE A 36 -5.38 1.65 7.12
CA PHE A 36 -5.80 2.04 5.79
C PHE A 36 -7.05 2.94 5.81
N LYS A 37 -8.05 2.59 6.62
CA LYS A 37 -9.26 3.40 6.79
C LYS A 37 -8.94 4.77 7.41
N ALA A 38 -8.08 4.83 8.42
CA ALA A 38 -7.65 6.09 9.01
C ALA A 38 -6.94 6.98 7.97
N ALA A 39 -6.06 6.39 7.16
CA ALA A 39 -5.33 7.11 6.13
C ALA A 39 -6.22 7.59 4.97
N THR A 40 -7.29 6.86 4.63
CA THR A 40 -8.21 7.26 3.55
C THR A 40 -9.22 8.35 3.93
N ILE A 41 -9.42 8.60 5.23
CA ILE A 41 -10.31 9.67 5.74
C ILE A 41 -9.54 10.97 5.98
N ASP A 42 -8.21 10.93 6.12
CA ASP A 42 -7.38 12.12 6.32
C ASP A 42 -7.14 12.85 4.98
N ASP A 43 -7.89 13.93 4.76
CA ASP A 43 -7.79 14.80 3.57
C ASP A 43 -6.43 15.52 3.44
N THR A 44 -5.58 15.52 4.48
CA THR A 44 -4.24 16.10 4.43
C THR A 44 -3.20 15.17 3.78
N LEU A 45 -3.52 13.87 3.67
CA LEU A 45 -2.66 12.89 3.02
C LEU A 45 -2.81 12.96 1.50
N GLY A 46 -1.67 13.09 0.82
CA GLY A 46 -1.61 13.01 -0.64
C GLY A 46 -1.36 11.58 -1.11
N VAL A 47 -0.54 10.83 -0.38
CA VAL A 47 -0.08 9.49 -0.76
C VAL A 47 -0.09 8.54 0.44
N VAL A 48 -0.64 7.36 0.25
CA VAL A 48 -0.56 6.22 1.16
C VAL A 48 0.25 5.13 0.49
N ILE A 49 1.38 4.78 1.09
CA ILE A 49 2.27 3.72 0.62
C ILE A 49 1.93 2.46 1.41
N ILE A 50 1.80 1.32 0.75
CA ILE A 50 1.55 0.03 1.40
C ILE A 50 2.53 -1.02 0.88
N THR A 51 2.95 -1.96 1.73
CA THR A 51 3.75 -3.10 1.26
C THR A 51 2.85 -4.11 0.52
N GLU A 52 3.44 -4.94 -0.35
CA GLU A 52 2.71 -6.02 -1.05
C GLU A 52 1.92 -6.92 -0.11
N GLU A 53 2.50 -7.27 1.04
CA GLU A 53 1.81 -8.07 2.05
C GLU A 53 0.52 -7.40 2.53
N VAL A 54 0.57 -6.11 2.85
CA VAL A 54 -0.60 -5.33 3.24
C VAL A 54 -1.61 -5.28 2.10
N PHE A 55 -1.16 -5.00 0.87
CA PHE A 55 -2.05 -4.97 -0.30
C PHE A 55 -2.76 -6.31 -0.52
N ASN A 56 -2.05 -7.42 -0.43
CA ASN A 56 -2.63 -8.74 -0.64
C ASN A 56 -3.64 -9.11 0.45
N THR A 57 -3.42 -8.67 1.69
CA THR A 57 -4.35 -8.90 2.81
C THR A 57 -5.63 -8.06 2.71
N ILE A 58 -5.55 -6.79 2.30
CA ILE A 58 -6.70 -5.86 2.24
C ILE A 58 -7.07 -5.44 0.81
N LYS A 59 -6.84 -6.33 -0.15
CA LYS A 59 -6.93 -6.05 -1.60
C LYS A 59 -8.26 -5.43 -2.00
N ASP A 60 -9.38 -5.99 -1.56
CA ASP A 60 -10.71 -5.50 -1.87
C ASP A 60 -10.94 -4.05 -1.48
N GLU A 61 -10.46 -3.64 -0.30
CA GLU A 61 -10.63 -2.27 0.20
C GLU A 61 -9.75 -1.28 -0.56
N VAL A 62 -8.51 -1.69 -0.85
CA VAL A 62 -7.57 -0.87 -1.62
C VAL A 62 -8.08 -0.66 -3.04
N THR A 63 -8.56 -1.72 -3.71
CA THR A 63 -9.09 -1.62 -5.08
C THR A 63 -10.34 -0.75 -5.11
N LYS A 64 -11.30 -0.96 -4.19
CA LYS A 64 -12.51 -0.11 -4.09
C LYS A 64 -12.19 1.36 -3.84
N HIS A 65 -11.12 1.67 -3.12
CA HIS A 65 -10.68 3.05 -2.93
C HIS A 65 -10.06 3.63 -4.20
N LYS A 66 -9.19 2.88 -4.87
CA LYS A 66 -8.58 3.26 -6.15
C LYS A 66 -9.63 3.53 -7.24
N ASP A 67 -10.66 2.69 -7.34
CA ASP A 67 -11.77 2.84 -8.30
C ASP A 67 -12.56 4.15 -8.12
N LYS A 68 -12.67 4.64 -6.89
CA LYS A 68 -13.38 5.91 -6.61
C LYS A 68 -12.60 7.14 -7.09
N GLY A 69 -11.32 7.00 -7.44
CA GLY A 69 -10.46 8.10 -7.89
C GLY A 69 -10.26 9.22 -6.86
N LYS A 70 -10.51 8.93 -5.56
CA LYS A 70 -10.41 9.92 -4.47
C LYS A 70 -9.03 9.90 -3.83
N LYS A 71 -8.64 11.05 -3.25
CA LYS A 71 -7.47 11.12 -2.38
C LYS A 71 -7.65 10.22 -1.15
N PRO A 72 -6.55 9.74 -0.54
CA PRO A 72 -5.15 9.82 -1.00
C PRO A 72 -4.83 8.79 -2.12
N LEU A 73 -3.78 9.05 -2.89
CA LEU A 73 -3.24 8.10 -3.87
C LEU A 73 -2.63 6.90 -3.15
N VAL A 74 -3.03 5.68 -3.51
CA VAL A 74 -2.50 4.46 -2.88
C VAL A 74 -1.45 3.80 -3.77
N VAL A 75 -0.23 3.67 -3.26
CA VAL A 75 0.93 3.09 -3.97
C VAL A 75 1.39 1.82 -3.25
N THR A 76 1.61 0.74 -4.00
CA THR A 76 2.13 -0.51 -3.45
C THR A 76 3.62 -0.63 -3.73
N ILE A 77 4.41 -1.00 -2.71
CA ILE A 77 5.86 -1.26 -2.82
C ILE A 77 6.19 -2.69 -2.37
N PRO A 78 7.27 -3.30 -2.85
CA PRO A 78 7.74 -4.57 -2.32
C PRO A 78 8.15 -4.45 -0.85
N GLY A 79 8.01 -5.54 -0.10
CA GLY A 79 8.50 -5.64 1.27
C GLY A 79 10.02 -5.86 1.35
N ARG A 80 10.54 -6.08 2.57
CA ARG A 80 11.98 -6.30 2.83
C ARG A 80 12.66 -7.35 1.92
N LYS A 81 11.93 -8.38 1.48
CA LYS A 81 12.47 -9.45 0.61
C LYS A 81 12.64 -9.03 -0.85
N GLY A 82 12.19 -7.83 -1.21
CA GLY A 82 12.19 -7.36 -2.59
C GLY A 82 11.12 -8.03 -3.44
N LEU A 83 11.27 -7.91 -4.75
CA LEU A 83 10.40 -8.54 -5.74
C LEU A 83 10.71 -10.03 -5.82
N GLU A 84 9.93 -10.87 -5.14
CA GLU A 84 10.11 -12.34 -5.20
C GLU A 84 9.66 -12.92 -6.55
N ASP A 85 8.82 -12.20 -7.30
CA ASP A 85 8.16 -12.67 -8.52
C ASP A 85 8.54 -11.79 -9.74
N LYS A 86 9.17 -12.39 -10.76
CA LYS A 86 9.56 -11.66 -12.00
C LYS A 86 8.34 -11.07 -12.75
N ASP A 87 7.18 -11.68 -12.58
CA ASP A 87 5.91 -11.23 -13.15
C ASP A 87 5.18 -10.19 -12.30
N PHE A 88 5.80 -9.66 -11.23
CA PHE A 88 5.19 -8.66 -10.36
C PHE A 88 4.64 -7.46 -11.14
N LEU A 89 5.43 -6.92 -12.08
CA LEU A 89 4.99 -5.77 -12.88
C LEU A 89 3.74 -6.13 -13.71
N MET A 90 3.73 -7.31 -14.33
CA MET A 90 2.57 -7.79 -15.08
C MET A 90 1.36 -8.02 -14.19
N LYS A 91 1.51 -8.65 -13.01
CA LYS A 91 0.44 -8.84 -12.03
C LYS A 91 -0.11 -7.50 -11.52
N TYR A 92 0.76 -6.51 -11.28
CA TYR A 92 0.37 -5.17 -10.86
C TYR A 92 -0.42 -4.44 -11.95
N ILE A 93 0.04 -4.49 -13.20
CA ILE A 93 -0.67 -3.93 -14.37
C ILE A 93 -2.02 -4.63 -14.55
N LYS A 94 -2.05 -5.96 -14.55
CA LYS A 94 -3.30 -6.76 -14.67
C LYS A 94 -4.29 -6.41 -13.56
N GLY A 95 -3.83 -6.30 -12.31
CA GLY A 95 -4.67 -6.02 -11.14
C GLY A 95 -5.14 -4.56 -11.05
N SER A 96 -4.44 -3.61 -11.69
CA SER A 96 -4.77 -2.18 -11.63
C SER A 96 -5.61 -1.70 -12.81
N ILE A 97 -5.52 -2.36 -13.96
CA ILE A 97 -6.23 -1.97 -15.19
C ILE A 97 -7.33 -2.98 -15.57
N GLY A 98 -7.33 -4.19 -14.98
CA GLY A 98 -8.32 -5.23 -15.27
C GLY A 98 -8.11 -5.93 -16.62
N ILE A 99 -6.96 -5.72 -17.28
CA ILE A 99 -6.67 -6.29 -18.60
C ILE A 99 -5.99 -7.65 -18.42
N LYS A 100 -6.55 -8.72 -18.99
CA LYS A 100 -5.81 -9.98 -19.20
C LYS A 100 -4.92 -9.81 -20.43
N VAL A 101 -3.62 -9.67 -20.21
CA VAL A 101 -2.62 -9.85 -21.26
C VAL A 101 -2.29 -11.34 -21.30
N ASP A 102 -2.73 -12.01 -22.36
CA ASP A 102 -2.33 -13.38 -22.73
C ASP A 102 -0.97 -13.35 -23.45
#